data_AF-A0A972BNT9-F1
#
_entry.id   AF-A0A972BNT9-F1
#
_cell.length_a   1.000
_cell.length_b   1.000
_cell.length_c   1.000
_cell.angle_alpha   90.00
_cell.angle_beta   90.00
_cell.angle_gamma   90.00
#
_symmetry.space_group_name_H-M   'P 1'
#
loop_
_entity.id
_entity.type
_entity.pdbx_description
1 polymer ?
#
loop_
_entity_poly.entity_id
_entity_poly.type
_entity_poly.pdbx_seq_one_letter_code
_entity_poly.pdbx_strand_id
1 'polypeptide(L)' 'MERLIEDENLNVEVIDISKSKNYVKELVELGGKRQVPCLDINGEAMYESKTIFQWLEEHKEELR' A
#
# COMPACT_ATOMS: atom_id res chain seq x y z
N MET A 1 6.70 6.57 -2.17
CA MET A 1 5.41 5.96 -2.50
C MET A 1 4.32 7.00 -2.41
N GLU A 2 4.13 7.64 -1.26
CA GLU A 2 3.15 8.73 -1.09
C GLU A 2 3.24 9.80 -2.19
N ARG A 3 4.46 10.32 -2.45
CA ARG A 3 4.69 11.27 -3.54
C ARG A 3 4.25 10.76 -4.93
N LEU A 4 4.43 9.47 -5.24
CA LEU A 4 4.01 8.92 -6.53
C LEU A 4 2.48 8.93 -6.65
N ILE A 5 1.79 8.50 -5.60
CA ILE A 5 0.33 8.47 -5.52
C ILE A 5 -0.24 9.88 -5.71
N GLU A 6 0.37 10.87 -5.06
CA GLU A 6 0.01 12.29 -5.20
C GLU A 6 0.32 12.85 -6.60
N ASP A 7 1.54 12.64 -7.10
CA ASP A 7 2.00 13.18 -8.39
C ASP A 7 1.18 12.60 -9.57
N GLU A 8 0.84 11.31 -9.51
CA GLU A 8 0.05 10.62 -10.54
C GLU A 8 -1.47 10.69 -10.28
N ASN A 9 -1.90 11.35 -9.20
CA ASN A 9 -3.29 11.47 -8.76
C ASN A 9 -4.03 10.12 -8.70
N LEU A 10 -3.39 9.12 -8.08
CA LEU A 10 -3.95 7.78 -7.93
C LEU A 10 -4.92 7.76 -6.74
N ASN A 11 -6.08 7.14 -6.94
CA ASN A 11 -7.09 6.85 -5.94
C ASN A 11 -6.68 5.65 -5.06
N VAL A 12 -5.62 5.85 -4.27
CA VAL A 12 -5.09 4.86 -3.33
C VAL A 12 -5.12 5.45 -1.93
N GLU A 13 -5.72 4.72 -0.98
CA GLU A 13 -5.72 5.12 0.43
C GLU A 13 -4.34 4.90 1.05
N VAL A 14 -3.76 5.96 1.64
CA VAL A 14 -2.49 5.89 2.36
C VAL A 14 -2.76 5.84 3.85
N ILE A 15 -2.39 4.72 4.47
CA ILE A 15 -2.55 4.49 5.90
C ILE A 15 -1.19 4.55 6.61
N ASP A 16 -1.05 5.46 7.56
CA ASP A 16 0.11 5.51 8.47
C ASP A 16 -0.15 4.65 9.71
N ILE A 17 0.45 3.46 9.71
CA ILE A 17 0.31 2.49 10.81
C ILE A 17 0.86 2.99 12.15
N SER A 18 1.67 4.05 12.18
CA SER A 18 2.18 4.62 13.43
C SER A 18 1.10 5.38 14.21
N LYS A 19 0.04 5.82 13.54
CA LYS A 19 -1.03 6.63 14.13
C LYS A 19 -2.03 5.83 14.96
N SER A 20 -2.15 4.52 14.73
CA SER A 20 -3.09 3.67 15.47
C SER A 20 -2.60 2.24 15.61
N LYS A 21 -2.77 1.67 16.81
CA LYS A 21 -2.52 0.25 17.05
C LYS A 21 -3.47 -0.66 16.24
N ASN A 22 -4.62 -0.16 15.80
CA ASN A 22 -5.56 -0.92 14.99
C ASN A 22 -5.02 -1.14 13.57
N TYR A 23 -4.45 -0.12 12.94
CA TYR A 23 -3.80 -0.26 11.63
C TYR A 23 -2.62 -1.24 11.66
N VAL A 24 -1.88 -1.29 12.77
CA VAL A 24 -0.83 -2.30 12.95
C VAL A 24 -1.43 -3.70 13.03
N LYS A 25 -2.58 -3.88 13.68
CA LYS A 25 -3.27 -5.17 13.75
C LYS A 25 -3.78 -5.60 12.38
N GLU A 26 -4.47 -4.71 11.67
CA GLU A 26 -4.99 -4.95 10.31
C GLU A 26 -3.86 -5.35 9.35
N LEU A 27 -2.71 -4.65 9.38
CA LEU A 27 -1.54 -5.02 8.58
C LEU A 27 -1.01 -6.43 8.91
N VAL A 28 -0.96 -6.78 10.20
CA VAL A 28 -0.51 -8.10 10.65
C VAL A 28 -1.54 -9.19 10.30
N GLU A 29 -2.83 -8.89 10.34
CA GLU A 29 -3.90 -9.81 9.93
C GLU A 29 -3.88 -10.04 8.41
N LEU A 30 -3.61 -8.99 7.63
CA LEU A 30 -3.52 -9.05 6.17
C LEU A 30 -2.32 -9.88 5.70
N GLY A 31 -1.12 -9.59 6.23
CA GLY A 31 0.13 -10.11 5.66
C GLY A 31 1.05 -10.83 6.65
N GLY A 32 0.60 -11.06 7.88
CA GLY A 32 1.34 -11.79 8.92
C GLY A 32 2.54 -11.05 9.53
N LYS A 33 2.82 -9.82 9.09
CA LYS A 33 4.03 -9.07 9.45
C LYS A 33 3.71 -7.58 9.61
N ARG A 34 4.55 -6.85 10.36
CA ARG A 34 4.49 -5.39 10.50
C ARG A 34 5.34 -4.64 9.47
N GLN A 35 5.72 -5.31 8.38
CA GLN A 35 6.65 -4.78 7.40
C GLN A 35 5.96 -3.70 6.56
N VAL A 36 6.60 -2.54 6.45
CA VAL A 36 6.21 -1.46 5.54
C VAL A 36 7.38 -1.16 4.60
N PRO A 37 7.13 -0.68 3.37
CA PRO A 37 5.82 -0.46 2.73
C PRO A 37 5.09 -1.77 2.41
N CYS A 38 3.75 -1.73 2.46
CA CYS A 38 2.85 -2.82 2.11
C CYS A 38 1.72 -2.25 1.27
N LEU A 39 1.36 -2.94 0.19
CA LEU A 39 0.19 -2.63 -0.63
C LEU A 39 -0.84 -3.75 -0.42
N ASP A 40 -2.07 -3.38 -0.09
CA ASP A 40 -3.20 -4.30 -0.06
C ASP A 40 -3.87 -4.33 -1.44
N ILE A 41 -3.90 -5.49 -2.06
CA ILE A 41 -4.60 -5.73 -3.33
C ILE A 41 -5.71 -6.73 -3.05
N ASN A 42 -6.92 -6.24 -2.76
CA ASN A 42 -8.11 -7.06 -2.52
C ASN A 42 -7.92 -8.14 -1.42
N GLY A 43 -7.20 -7.84 -0.35
CA GLY A 43 -6.92 -8.77 0.75
C GLY A 43 -5.60 -9.53 0.60
N GLU A 44 -4.84 -9.29 -0.47
CA GLU A 44 -3.49 -9.86 -0.66
C GLU A 44 -2.41 -8.82 -0.33
N ALA A 45 -1.57 -9.12 0.66
CA ALA A 45 -0.43 -8.27 1.02
C ALA A 45 0.71 -8.41 0.02
N MET A 46 1.02 -7.33 -0.69
CA MET A 46 2.22 -7.19 -1.50
C MET A 46 3.29 -6.40 -0.76
N TYR A 47 4.48 -6.97 -0.71
CA TYR A 47 5.67 -6.37 -0.13
C TYR A 47 6.70 -6.06 -1.21
N GLU A 48 7.84 -5.49 -0.77
CA GLU A 48 8.93 -5.03 -1.61
C GLU A 48 8.60 -3.76 -2.40
N SER A 49 9.28 -2.68 -2.03
CA SER A 49 9.05 -1.36 -2.62
C SER A 49 9.15 -1.32 -4.15
N LYS A 50 10.05 -2.12 -4.75
CA LYS A 50 10.20 -2.22 -6.20
C LYS A 50 8.99 -2.87 -6.87
N THR A 51 8.48 -3.95 -6.29
CA THR A 51 7.31 -4.67 -6.81
C THR A 51 6.05 -3.81 -6.67
N ILE A 52 5.87 -3.17 -5.51
CA ILE A 52 4.76 -2.24 -5.28
C ILE A 52 4.81 -1.09 -6.29
N PHE A 53 5.98 -0.51 -6.53
CA PHE A 53 6.14 0.56 -7.51
C PHE A 53 5.79 0.10 -8.93
N GLN A 54 6.28 -1.06 -9.34
CA GLN A 54 5.96 -1.63 -10.66
C GLN A 54 4.46 -1.88 -10.80
N TRP A 55 3.82 -2.46 -9.79
CA TRP A 55 2.38 -2.74 -9.82
C TRP A 55 1.56 -1.45 -9.93
N LEU A 56 1.90 -0.42 -9.17
CA LEU A 56 1.23 0.89 -9.23
C LEU A 56 1.41 1.53 -10.62
N GLU A 57 2.60 1.45 -11.22
CA GLU A 57 2.83 1.97 -12.57
C GLU A 57 2.06 1.20 -13.65
N GLU A 58 1.94 -0.12 -13.52
CA GLU A 58 1.19 -0.98 -14.45
C GLU A 58 -0.32 -0.76 -14.37
N HIS A 59 -0.85 -0.46 -13.18
CA HIS A 59 -2.30 -0.31 -12.94
C HIS A 59 -2.72 1.15 -12.74
N LYS A 60 -1.85 2.13 -12.97
CA LYS A 60 -2.15 3.55 -12.73
C LYS A 60 -3.36 4.08 -13.48
N GLU A 61 -3.66 3.55 -14.67
CA GLU A 61 -4.83 3.95 -15.44
C GLU A 61 -6.14 3.48 -14.80
N GLU A 62 -6.13 2.37 -14.06
CA GLU A 62 -7.29 1.83 -13.32
C GLU A 62 -7.48 2.51 -11.97
N LEU A 63 -6.41 3.08 -11.42
CA LEU A 63 -6.40 3.77 -10.14
C LEU A 63 -6.74 5.26 -10.27
N ARG A 64 -6.94 5.81 -11.47
CA ARG A 64 -7.34 7.22 -11.67
C ARG A 64 -8.85 7.38 -11.64
#